data_AF-A0AAU5L8L0-F1
#
_entry.id   AF-A0AAU5L8L0-F1
#
_cell.length_a   1.000
_cell.length_b   1.000
_cell.length_c   1.000
_cell.angle_alpha   90.00
_cell.angle_beta   90.00
_cell.angle_gamma   90.00
#
_symmetry.space_group_name_H-M   'P 1'
#
loop_
_entity.id
_entity.type
_entity.pdbx_description
1 polymer ?
#
loop_
_entity_poly.entity_id
_entity_poly.type
_entity_poly.pdbx_seq_one_letter_code
_entity_poly.pdbx_strand_id
1 'polypeptide(L)'
;MSIVELRQYTLRPGTRETLIELFEREFVTGQQAAGITMGGRFRDLDDPDRFVWLRAFPDMTRRRHALEAFYTGTIWREHRDAANATMVDSDDVLLLRGPGFAPEPSTREVVATLCRPSDAAAFDAYAARHLDPRHALHRTEHAENDFPLLPVRTGVDVRVWFGPAEPPPWPIRRLRLEPVTS
;
A
#
# COMPACT_ATOMS: atom_id res chain seq x y z
N MET A 1 7.27 -14.52 -4.16
CA MET A 1 6.82 -13.36 -3.36
C MET A 1 7.22 -12.11 -4.10
N SER A 2 6.37 -11.09 -4.10
CA SER A 2 6.53 -9.85 -4.83
C SER A 2 7.06 -8.74 -3.92
N ILE A 3 7.62 -7.69 -4.51
CA ILE A 3 7.78 -6.39 -3.86
C ILE A 3 6.42 -5.71 -3.84
N VAL A 4 6.06 -5.10 -2.71
CA VAL A 4 4.76 -4.46 -2.50
C VAL A 4 5.01 -3.10 -1.87
N GLU A 5 4.32 -2.08 -2.38
CA GLU A 5 4.23 -0.79 -1.71
C GLU A 5 2.86 -0.68 -1.06
N LEU A 6 2.82 -0.45 0.25
CA LEU A 6 1.64 0.05 0.94
C LEU A 6 1.78 1.57 1.08
N ARG A 7 0.95 2.32 0.37
CA ARG A 7 1.00 3.78 0.28
C ARG A 7 -0.16 4.37 1.08
N GLN A 8 0.12 5.37 1.91
CA GLN A 8 -0.85 6.02 2.78
C GLN A 8 -0.81 7.53 2.57
N TYR A 9 -1.64 8.05 1.66
CA TYR A 9 -1.61 9.48 1.31
C TYR A 9 -2.36 10.31 2.35
N THR A 10 -1.76 11.44 2.75
CA THR A 10 -2.42 12.51 3.50
C THR A 10 -3.00 13.48 2.50
N LEU A 11 -4.31 13.71 2.55
CA LEU A 11 -5.03 14.55 1.60
C LEU A 11 -5.43 15.89 2.23
N ARG A 12 -5.85 16.83 1.39
CA ARG A 12 -6.51 18.03 1.87
C ARG A 12 -7.94 17.69 2.32
N PRO A 13 -8.48 18.44 3.30
CA PRO A 13 -9.85 18.24 3.75
C PRO A 13 -10.86 18.19 2.61
N GLY A 14 -11.63 17.10 2.53
CA GLY A 14 -12.72 16.95 1.57
C GLY A 14 -12.31 16.60 0.13
N THR A 15 -11.02 16.38 -0.16
CA THR A 15 -10.55 16.06 -1.53
C THR A 15 -10.39 14.56 -1.79
N ARG A 16 -10.71 13.69 -0.82
CA ARG A 16 -10.50 12.24 -0.92
C ARG A 16 -11.23 11.62 -2.11
N GLU A 17 -12.52 11.88 -2.25
CA GLU A 17 -13.30 11.30 -3.34
C GLU A 17 -12.84 11.81 -4.71
N THR A 18 -12.47 13.08 -4.82
CA THR A 18 -11.88 13.65 -6.04
C THR A 18 -10.60 12.91 -6.45
N LEU A 19 -9.71 12.63 -5.50
CA LEU A 19 -8.50 11.86 -5.80
C LEU A 19 -8.85 10.41 -6.19
N ILE A 20 -9.75 9.75 -5.47
CA ILE A 20 -10.15 8.37 -5.76
C ILE A 20 -10.74 8.26 -7.17
N GLU A 21 -11.67 9.14 -7.54
CA GLU A 21 -12.28 9.15 -8.87
C GLU A 21 -11.24 9.35 -9.99
N LEU A 22 -10.30 10.30 -9.81
CA LEU A 22 -9.21 10.52 -10.75
C LEU A 22 -8.28 9.29 -10.82
N PHE A 23 -7.96 8.71 -9.68
CA PHE A 23 -7.05 7.57 -9.56
C PHE A 23 -7.62 6.33 -10.25
N GLU A 24 -8.88 5.97 -9.98
CA GLU A 24 -9.53 4.82 -10.61
C GLU A 24 -9.65 5.01 -12.13
N ARG A 25 -10.06 6.20 -12.57
CA ARG A 25 -10.31 6.48 -13.99
C ARG A 25 -9.02 6.52 -14.81
N GLU A 26 -8.01 7.26 -14.32
CA GLU A 26 -6.83 7.58 -15.13
C GLU A 26 -5.60 6.73 -14.76
N PHE A 27 -5.38 6.46 -13.47
CA PHE A 27 -4.11 5.90 -13.00
C PHE A 27 -4.09 4.38 -12.90
N VAL A 28 -5.21 3.70 -12.65
CA VAL A 28 -5.24 2.23 -12.53
C VAL A 28 -4.78 1.59 -13.84
N THR A 29 -5.43 1.91 -14.96
CA THR A 29 -5.09 1.35 -16.28
C THR A 29 -3.67 1.72 -16.71
N GLY A 30 -3.24 2.97 -16.47
CA GLY A 30 -1.89 3.42 -16.80
C GLY A 30 -0.79 2.69 -16.02
N GLN A 31 -0.99 2.45 -14.73
CA GLN A 31 -0.06 1.66 -13.92
C GLN A 31 -0.03 0.21 -14.37
N GLN A 32 -1.18 -0.41 -14.65
CA GLN A 32 -1.25 -1.77 -15.17
C GLN A 32 -0.52 -1.92 -16.50
N ALA A 33 -0.70 -0.97 -17.42
CA ALA A 33 -0.01 -0.94 -18.71
C ALA A 33 1.53 -0.82 -18.54
N ALA A 34 2.01 -0.16 -17.49
CA ALA A 34 3.42 -0.10 -17.13
C ALA A 34 3.95 -1.39 -16.44
N GLY A 35 3.10 -2.41 -16.26
CA GLY A 35 3.46 -3.70 -15.64
C GLY A 35 3.30 -3.72 -14.12
N ILE A 36 2.61 -2.74 -13.53
CA ILE A 36 2.34 -2.67 -12.09
C ILE A 36 1.10 -3.49 -11.76
N THR A 37 1.20 -4.42 -10.80
CA THR A 37 0.02 -5.12 -10.29
C THR A 37 -0.69 -4.24 -9.27
N MET A 38 -1.91 -3.81 -9.59
CA MET A 38 -2.73 -3.01 -8.68
C MET A 38 -3.35 -3.91 -7.60
N GLY A 39 -3.13 -3.54 -6.33
CA GLY A 39 -3.78 -4.17 -5.18
C GLY A 39 -5.02 -3.41 -4.74
N GLY A 40 -5.44 -3.66 -3.50
CA GLY A 40 -6.55 -2.96 -2.88
C GLY A 40 -6.31 -1.45 -2.75
N ARG A 41 -7.39 -0.69 -2.86
CA ARG A 41 -7.46 0.76 -2.75
C ARG A 41 -8.59 1.06 -1.78
N PHE A 42 -8.37 1.96 -0.84
CA PHE A 42 -9.19 2.03 0.36
C PHE A 42 -9.38 3.47 0.85
N ARG A 43 -10.58 3.71 1.37
CA ARG A 43 -10.85 4.82 2.29
C ARG A 43 -10.46 4.36 3.70
N ASP A 44 -9.73 5.19 4.43
CA ASP A 44 -9.59 4.99 5.87
C ASP A 44 -10.90 5.43 6.56
N LEU A 45 -11.49 4.54 7.34
CA LEU A 45 -12.74 4.78 8.07
C LEU A 45 -12.53 5.65 9.30
N ASP A 46 -11.30 5.67 9.83
CA ASP A 46 -10.96 6.43 11.03
C ASP A 46 -10.31 7.79 10.68
N ASP A 47 -9.98 8.04 9.40
CA ASP A 47 -9.41 9.30 8.91
C ASP A 47 -9.98 9.68 7.51
N PRO A 48 -10.88 10.68 7.42
CA PRO A 48 -11.52 11.07 6.16
C PRO A 48 -10.55 11.66 5.13
N ASP A 49 -9.36 12.09 5.56
CA ASP A 49 -8.36 12.72 4.70
C ASP A 49 -7.22 11.75 4.34
N ARG A 50 -7.48 10.43 4.44
CA ARG A 50 -6.55 9.36 4.05
C ARG A 50 -7.05 8.53 2.89
N PHE A 51 -6.15 8.30 1.94
CA PHE A 51 -6.30 7.31 0.89
C PHE A 51 -5.16 6.28 0.98
N VAL A 52 -5.53 5.01 1.19
CA VAL A 52 -4.57 3.92 1.40
C VAL A 52 -4.67 2.97 0.22
N TRP A 53 -3.55 2.56 -0.35
CA TRP A 53 -3.56 1.64 -1.48
C TRP A 53 -2.29 0.81 -1.60
N LEU A 54 -2.40 -0.29 -2.34
CA LEU A 54 -1.30 -1.19 -2.63
C LEU A 54 -1.00 -1.29 -4.12
N ARG A 55 0.28 -1.47 -4.42
CA ARG A 55 0.75 -1.98 -5.70
C ARG A 55 1.87 -2.98 -5.49
N ALA A 56 2.02 -3.90 -6.43
CA ALA A 56 3.03 -4.93 -6.39
C ALA A 56 3.84 -5.01 -7.68
N PHE A 57 5.07 -5.50 -7.53
CA PHE A 57 6.07 -5.68 -8.58
C PHE A 57 6.75 -7.03 -8.39
N PRO A 58 7.16 -7.71 -9.47
CA PRO A 58 7.88 -8.98 -9.33
C PRO A 58 9.15 -8.89 -8.48
N ASP A 59 9.92 -7.80 -8.63
CA ASP A 59 11.18 -7.54 -7.95
C ASP A 59 11.52 -6.02 -7.99
N MET A 60 12.62 -5.62 -7.34
CA MET A 60 13.07 -4.21 -7.31
C MET A 60 13.43 -3.66 -8.69
N THR A 61 14.06 -4.46 -9.56
CA THR A 61 14.41 -4.05 -10.93
C THR A 61 13.15 -3.74 -11.74
N ARG A 62 12.14 -4.62 -11.67
CA ARG A 62 10.84 -4.43 -12.32
C ARG A 62 10.07 -3.27 -11.71
N ARG A 63 10.17 -3.07 -10.39
CA ARG A 63 9.65 -1.88 -9.71
C ARG A 63 10.23 -0.62 -10.35
N ARG A 64 11.55 -0.45 -10.38
CA ARG A 64 12.18 0.74 -10.96
C ARG A 64 11.72 1.02 -12.39
N HIS A 65 11.76 0.01 -13.27
CA HIS A 65 11.35 0.16 -14.66
C HIS A 65 9.87 0.55 -14.82
N ALA A 66 8.97 -0.07 -14.05
CA ALA A 66 7.55 0.23 -14.13
C ALA A 66 7.23 1.62 -13.58
N LEU A 67 7.89 2.03 -12.49
CA LEU A 67 7.78 3.39 -11.94
C LEU A 67 8.29 4.43 -12.94
N GLU A 68 9.46 4.21 -13.52
CA GLU A 68 10.02 5.09 -14.54
C GLU A 68 9.03 5.25 -15.71
N ALA A 69 8.56 4.14 -16.29
CA ALA A 69 7.60 4.16 -17.39
C ALA A 69 6.30 4.92 -17.07
N PHE A 70 5.74 4.72 -15.87
CA PHE A 70 4.50 5.38 -15.47
C PHE A 70 4.71 6.88 -15.19
N TYR A 71 5.67 7.24 -14.35
CA TYR A 71 5.88 8.63 -13.91
C TYR A 71 6.51 9.52 -14.99
N THR A 72 7.18 8.94 -15.99
CA THR A 72 7.57 9.67 -17.21
C THR A 72 6.58 9.49 -18.36
N GLY A 73 5.42 8.87 -18.13
CA GLY A 73 4.38 8.64 -19.13
C GLY A 73 3.45 9.83 -19.37
N THR A 74 2.67 9.80 -20.46
CA THR A 74 1.67 10.83 -20.79
C THR A 74 0.59 10.93 -19.73
N ILE A 75 0.03 9.79 -19.29
CA ILE A 75 -1.04 9.71 -18.30
C ILE A 75 -0.68 10.46 -17.02
N TRP A 76 0.50 10.18 -16.44
CA TRP A 76 0.93 10.92 -15.25
C TRP A 76 1.12 12.40 -15.55
N ARG A 77 1.80 12.77 -16.64
CA ARG A 77 2.02 14.20 -16.98
C ARG A 77 0.72 14.99 -17.14
N GLU A 78 -0.29 14.39 -17.75
CA GLU A 78 -1.58 15.03 -18.02
C GLU A 78 -2.39 15.25 -16.74
N HIS A 79 -2.31 14.34 -15.76
CA HIS A 79 -3.19 14.37 -14.58
C HIS A 79 -2.48 14.67 -13.26
N ARG A 80 -1.14 14.73 -13.21
CA ARG A 80 -0.38 14.94 -11.97
C ARG A 80 -0.74 16.23 -11.24
N ASP A 81 -1.06 17.31 -11.95
CA ASP A 81 -1.34 18.60 -11.31
C ASP A 81 -2.67 18.54 -10.54
N ALA A 82 -3.67 17.90 -11.14
CA ALA A 82 -4.95 17.63 -10.49
C ALA A 82 -4.79 16.68 -9.29
N ALA A 83 -4.00 15.61 -9.43
CA ALA A 83 -3.71 14.69 -8.34
C ALA A 83 -2.97 15.39 -7.19
N ASN A 84 -1.88 16.09 -7.48
CA ASN A 84 -1.05 16.79 -6.50
C ASN A 84 -1.82 17.88 -5.76
N ALA A 85 -2.79 18.55 -6.41
CA ALA A 85 -3.63 19.54 -5.76
C ALA A 85 -4.44 18.95 -4.57
N THR A 86 -4.76 17.66 -4.61
CA THR A 86 -5.51 16.96 -3.53
C THR A 86 -4.63 16.49 -2.38
N MET A 87 -3.32 16.40 -2.56
CA MET A 87 -2.41 15.77 -1.60
C MET A 87 -1.66 16.80 -0.75
N VAL A 88 -1.52 16.49 0.53
CA VAL A 88 -0.59 17.16 1.46
C VAL A 88 0.72 16.38 1.52
N ASP A 89 0.64 15.05 1.59
CA ASP A 89 1.78 14.15 1.68
C ASP A 89 1.49 12.82 0.97
N SER A 90 2.46 12.33 0.20
CA SER A 90 2.39 11.07 -0.54
C SER A 90 3.51 10.10 -0.19
N ASP A 91 4.33 10.43 0.82
CA ASP A 91 5.63 9.81 1.08
C ASP A 91 5.57 8.77 2.22
N ASP A 92 4.44 8.64 2.95
CA ASP A 92 4.20 7.53 3.89
C ASP A 92 3.96 6.21 3.11
N VAL A 93 5.08 5.64 2.66
CA VAL A 93 5.13 4.40 1.88
C VAL A 93 5.96 3.37 2.63
N LEU A 94 5.39 2.19 2.84
CA LEU A 94 6.13 1.02 3.29
C LEU A 94 6.53 0.18 2.08
N LEU A 95 7.83 -0.06 1.94
CA LEU A 95 8.37 -1.03 0.98
C LEU A 95 8.38 -2.41 1.64
N LEU A 96 7.68 -3.36 1.04
CA LEU A 96 7.37 -4.65 1.63
C LEU A 96 7.68 -5.79 0.66
N ARG A 97 7.82 -7.00 1.19
CA ARG A 97 7.82 -8.26 0.46
C ARG A 97 6.64 -9.12 0.93
N GLY A 98 5.84 -9.62 -0.01
CA GLY A 98 4.69 -10.46 0.31
C GLY A 98 3.85 -10.85 -0.90
N PRO A 99 2.64 -11.40 -0.69
CA PRO A 99 1.79 -11.89 -1.78
C PRO A 99 1.01 -10.78 -2.51
N GLY A 100 1.06 -9.54 -2.03
CA GLY A 100 0.08 -8.52 -2.40
C GLY A 100 -1.24 -8.71 -1.64
N PHE A 101 -2.21 -7.82 -1.84
CA PHE A 101 -3.55 -7.97 -1.26
C PHE A 101 -4.56 -7.19 -2.09
N ALA A 102 -5.70 -7.81 -2.39
CA ALA A 102 -6.89 -7.19 -2.94
C ALA A 102 -8.10 -7.81 -2.23
N PRO A 103 -9.06 -6.99 -1.76
CA PRO A 103 -10.25 -7.51 -1.10
C PRO A 103 -11.20 -8.16 -2.11
N GLU A 104 -11.98 -9.14 -1.66
CA GLU A 104 -13.09 -9.69 -2.44
C GLU A 104 -14.13 -8.60 -2.71
N PRO A 105 -14.85 -8.60 -3.86
CA PRO A 105 -15.80 -7.55 -4.22
C PRO A 105 -16.92 -7.30 -3.19
N SER A 106 -17.29 -8.31 -2.39
CA SER A 106 -18.32 -8.20 -1.35
C SER A 106 -17.81 -7.65 -0.02
N THR A 107 -16.50 -7.43 0.11
CA THR A 107 -15.87 -6.95 1.35
C THR A 107 -16.28 -5.51 1.64
N ARG A 108 -16.84 -5.27 2.82
CA ARG A 108 -17.24 -3.91 3.27
C ARG A 108 -16.18 -3.22 4.11
N GLU A 109 -15.39 -4.00 4.85
CA GLU A 109 -14.35 -3.49 5.71
C GLU A 109 -13.19 -4.49 5.75
N VAL A 110 -11.97 -3.97 5.73
CA VAL A 110 -10.71 -4.69 5.91
C VAL A 110 -9.96 -4.06 7.07
N VAL A 111 -9.46 -4.88 7.98
CA VAL A 111 -8.52 -4.40 9.01
C VAL A 111 -7.10 -4.69 8.56
N ALA A 112 -6.26 -3.66 8.44
CA ALA A 112 -4.82 -3.82 8.21
C ALA A 112 -4.03 -3.75 9.52
N THR A 113 -3.39 -4.87 9.84
CA THR A 113 -2.37 -5.19 10.83
C THR A 113 -0.97 -4.60 10.69
N LEU A 114 -0.60 -3.39 11.14
CA LEU A 114 0.82 -2.94 11.10
C LEU A 114 1.51 -3.20 12.45
N CYS A 115 2.35 -4.23 12.53
CA CYS A 115 3.05 -4.62 13.75
C CYS A 115 4.56 -4.35 13.66
N ARG A 116 5.16 -3.89 14.77
CA ARG A 116 6.62 -3.73 14.90
C ARG A 116 7.18 -4.74 15.90
N PRO A 117 7.54 -5.96 15.46
CA PRO A 117 8.12 -6.94 16.36
C PRO A 117 9.50 -6.49 16.83
N SER A 118 9.84 -6.83 18.08
CA SER A 118 11.19 -6.60 18.63
C SER A 118 12.19 -7.67 18.21
N ASP A 119 11.70 -8.83 17.77
CA ASP A 119 12.49 -9.99 17.36
C ASP A 119 11.79 -10.75 16.23
N ALA A 120 12.56 -11.14 15.20
CA ALA A 120 12.02 -11.80 14.02
C ALA A 120 11.58 -13.24 14.30
N ALA A 121 12.34 -13.99 15.10
CA ALA A 121 12.04 -15.39 15.40
C ALA A 121 10.77 -15.51 16.26
N ALA A 122 10.61 -14.62 17.25
CA ALA A 122 9.42 -14.53 18.06
C ALA A 122 8.19 -14.18 17.21
N PHE A 123 8.33 -13.26 16.24
CA PHE A 123 7.26 -12.97 15.30
C PHE A 123 6.91 -14.18 14.43
N ASP A 124 7.89 -14.91 13.91
CA ASP A 124 7.62 -16.09 13.08
C ASP A 124 6.90 -17.18 13.89
N ALA A 125 7.21 -17.34 15.18
CA ALA A 125 6.48 -18.25 16.08
C ALA A 125 5.04 -17.80 16.35
N TYR A 126 4.78 -16.49 16.45
CA TYR A 126 3.43 -15.94 16.53
C TYR A 126 2.67 -16.16 15.20
N ALA A 127 3.29 -15.81 14.07
CA ALA A 127 2.68 -15.93 12.75
C ALA A 127 2.30 -17.38 12.44
N ALA A 128 3.16 -18.36 12.75
CA ALA A 128 2.86 -19.77 12.55
C ALA A 128 1.64 -20.29 13.33
N ARG A 129 1.27 -19.63 14.45
CA ARG A 129 0.12 -20.01 15.28
C ARG A 129 -1.15 -19.25 14.94
N HIS A 130 -1.02 -17.99 14.51
CA HIS A 130 -2.15 -17.05 14.46
C HIS A 130 -2.44 -16.50 13.06
N LEU A 131 -1.53 -16.70 12.10
CA LEU A 131 -1.68 -16.22 10.72
C LEU A 131 -1.62 -17.40 9.74
N ASP A 132 -2.58 -17.43 8.85
CA ASP A 132 -2.62 -18.32 7.68
C ASP A 132 -2.55 -17.51 6.37
N PRO A 133 -2.44 -18.16 5.18
CA PRO A 133 -2.29 -17.48 3.90
C PRO A 133 -3.34 -16.41 3.58
N ARG A 134 -4.57 -16.50 4.11
CA ARG A 134 -5.64 -15.50 3.88
C ARG A 134 -5.29 -14.12 4.44
N HIS A 135 -4.40 -14.07 5.43
CA HIS A 135 -3.97 -12.80 6.02
C HIS A 135 -2.99 -12.04 5.13
N ALA A 136 -2.51 -12.68 4.05
CA ALA A 136 -1.60 -12.07 3.09
C ALA A 136 -0.43 -11.37 3.79
N LEU A 137 0.31 -12.09 4.65
CA LEU A 137 1.38 -11.49 5.46
C LEU A 137 2.52 -10.93 4.59
N HIS A 138 2.81 -9.65 4.78
CA HIS A 138 3.98 -8.95 4.25
C HIS A 138 5.01 -8.65 5.35
N ARG A 139 6.27 -8.59 4.95
CA ARG A 139 7.40 -8.15 5.79
C ARG A 139 8.06 -6.95 5.13
N THR A 140 8.80 -6.15 5.90
CA THR A 140 9.58 -5.06 5.31
C THR A 140 10.59 -5.60 4.31
N GLU A 141 10.72 -4.90 3.18
CA GLU A 141 11.82 -5.09 2.25
C GLU A 141 12.93 -4.09 2.61
N HIS A 142 14.16 -4.59 2.72
CA HIS A 142 15.31 -3.82 3.19
C HIS A 142 16.22 -3.33 2.05
N ALA A 143 15.90 -3.66 0.80
CA ALA A 143 16.57 -3.06 -0.36
C ALA A 143 16.48 -1.53 -0.33
N GLU A 144 17.53 -0.87 -0.80
CA GLU A 144 17.54 0.58 -0.97
C GLU A 144 16.48 1.04 -1.99
N ASN A 145 15.95 2.25 -1.81
CA ASN A 145 15.02 2.82 -2.77
C ASN A 145 15.75 3.26 -4.04
N ASP A 146 15.58 2.48 -5.10
CA ASP A 146 16.16 2.69 -6.42
C ASP A 146 15.35 3.66 -7.32
N PHE A 147 14.30 4.29 -6.77
CA PHE A 147 13.50 5.31 -7.45
C PHE A 147 13.28 6.54 -6.54
N PRO A 148 14.24 7.47 -6.47
CA PRO A 148 14.28 8.53 -5.46
C PRO A 148 13.17 9.58 -5.61
N LEU A 149 12.51 9.67 -6.77
CA LEU A 149 11.35 10.55 -6.98
C LEU A 149 10.14 10.15 -6.13
N LEU A 150 10.11 8.93 -5.60
CA LEU A 150 9.07 8.46 -4.69
C LEU A 150 9.74 7.94 -3.42
N PRO A 151 9.84 8.76 -2.37
CA PRO A 151 10.37 8.33 -1.09
C PRO A 151 9.59 7.14 -0.52
N VAL A 152 10.32 6.32 0.22
CA VAL A 152 9.76 5.26 1.05
C VAL A 152 10.33 5.40 2.45
N ARG A 153 9.60 4.91 3.45
CA ARG A 153 10.06 4.96 4.84
C ARG A 153 11.32 4.13 5.02
N THR A 154 12.33 4.74 5.63
CA THR A 154 13.58 4.08 6.02
C THR A 154 13.62 3.84 7.52
N GLY A 155 14.49 2.93 7.98
CA GLY A 155 14.71 2.66 9.40
C GLY A 155 13.50 2.04 10.12
N VAL A 156 12.54 1.51 9.38
CA VAL A 156 11.38 0.79 9.94
C VAL A 156 11.52 -0.70 9.66
N ASP A 157 11.14 -1.54 10.62
CA ASP A 157 10.89 -2.96 10.39
C ASP A 157 9.48 -3.30 10.89
N VAL A 158 8.58 -3.50 9.93
CA VAL A 158 7.15 -3.78 10.14
C VAL A 158 6.75 -5.11 9.53
N ARG A 159 5.68 -5.68 10.08
CA ARG A 159 4.90 -6.79 9.53
C ARG A 159 3.52 -6.25 9.23
N VAL A 160 3.00 -6.56 8.05
CA VAL A 160 1.67 -6.12 7.62
C VAL A 160 0.83 -7.33 7.28
N TRP A 161 -0.40 -7.41 7.77
CA TRP A 161 -1.36 -8.44 7.35
C TRP A 161 -2.78 -7.89 7.37
N PHE A 162 -3.69 -8.61 6.73
CA PHE A 162 -5.07 -8.19 6.52
C PHE A 162 -6.05 -9.16 7.19
N GLY A 163 -7.08 -8.61 7.82
CA GLY A 163 -8.08 -9.37 8.55
C GLY A 163 -7.77 -9.58 10.03
N PRO A 164 -8.71 -10.20 10.77
CA PRO A 164 -8.60 -10.42 12.20
C PRO A 164 -7.57 -11.49 12.54
N ALA A 165 -6.79 -11.26 13.60
CA ALA A 165 -5.87 -12.23 14.19
C ALA A 165 -5.79 -12.01 15.71
N GLU A 166 -5.27 -12.99 16.44
CA GLU A 166 -4.99 -12.86 17.87
C GLU A 166 -4.07 -11.64 18.11
N PRO A 167 -4.33 -10.73 19.06
CA PRO A 167 -3.47 -9.58 19.27
C PRO A 167 -2.00 -9.99 19.56
N PRO A 168 -1.01 -9.50 18.80
CA PRO A 168 0.39 -9.78 19.11
C PRO A 168 0.83 -9.01 20.37
N PRO A 169 1.90 -9.46 21.04
CA PRO A 169 2.44 -8.79 22.23
C PRO A 169 3.24 -7.51 21.90
N TRP A 170 3.46 -7.18 20.63
CA TRP A 170 4.25 -6.03 20.19
C TRP A 170 3.37 -4.83 19.83
N PRO A 171 3.96 -3.61 19.72
CA PRO A 171 3.24 -2.44 19.26
C PRO A 171 2.61 -2.66 17.88
N ILE A 172 1.31 -2.32 17.80
CA ILE A 172 0.54 -2.36 16.55
C ILE A 172 -0.11 -1.01 16.24
N ARG A 173 -0.31 -0.75 14.95
CA ARG A 173 -1.28 0.21 14.43
C ARG A 173 -2.28 -0.58 13.58
N ARG A 174 -3.57 -0.33 13.77
CA ARG A 174 -4.63 -0.87 12.93
C ARG A 174 -5.16 0.22 12.02
N LEU A 175 -5.45 -0.12 10.77
CA LEU A 175 -6.23 0.71 9.85
C LEU A 175 -7.56 -0.01 9.58
N ARG A 176 -8.67 0.70 9.70
CA ARG A 176 -9.99 0.23 9.28
C ARG A 176 -10.27 0.77 7.90
N LEU A 177 -10.31 -0.11 6.91
CA LEU A 177 -10.24 0.24 5.51
C LEU A 177 -11.52 -0.19 4.80
N GLU A 178 -12.23 0.75 4.20
CA GLU A 178 -13.33 0.45 3.28
C GLU A 178 -12.78 0.34 1.85
N PRO A 179 -12.96 -0.81 1.17
CA PRO A 179 -12.55 -0.96 -0.22
C PRO A 179 -13.22 0.05 -1.16
N VAL A 180 -12.43 0.65 -2.05
CA VAL A 180 -12.96 1.37 -3.21
C VAL A 180 -13.49 0.33 -4.20
N THR A 181 -14.80 0.28 -4.38
CA THR A 181 -15.43 -0.51 -5.43
C THR A 181 -15.44 0.30 -6.72
N SER A 182 -14.72 -0.18 -7.73
CA SER A 182 -14.83 0.27 -9.13
C SER A 182 -16.06 -0.31 -9.80
#